data_AF-A0A926XV74-F1
#
_entry.id   AF-A0A926XV74-F1
#
_cell.length_a   1.000
_cell.length_b   1.000
_cell.length_c   1.000
_cell.angle_alpha   90.00
_cell.angle_beta   90.00
_cell.angle_gamma   90.00
#
_symmetry.space_group_name_H-M   'P 1'
#
loop_
_entity.id
_entity.type
_entity.pdbx_description
1 polymer ?
#
loop_
_entity_poly.entity_id
_entity_poly.type
_entity_poly.pdbx_seq_one_letter_code
_entity_poly.pdbx_strand_id
1 'polypeptide(L)'
;MKPTLSFLLLGFFFTLANSIHAQEARLANVPSKSNSRKPIASGPLVVGVFAGRFPCSEIAKDWKYPERPECTKVKWAITFFQDSVTHQPTTYHLLGTLNRQAAREGKWSIVKGTKTEPEAIVYQLDPDKPDVSVYLLKGDDNVLFILDQQRKMRVGDDYLSYTLNRIVN
;
A
#
# COMPACT_ATOMS: atom_id res chain seq x y z
N MET A 1 -5.70 72.25 -4.93
CA MET A 1 -4.39 71.57 -5.00
C MET A 1 -4.19 70.67 -3.80
N LYS A 2 -4.27 69.35 -4.00
CA LYS A 2 -3.70 68.28 -3.16
C LYS A 2 -3.43 67.10 -4.10
N PRO A 3 -2.19 66.62 -4.28
CA PRO A 3 -1.94 65.43 -5.07
C PRO A 3 -2.10 64.17 -4.20
N THR A 4 -2.95 63.25 -4.64
CA THR A 4 -3.10 61.93 -4.05
C THR A 4 -1.99 61.03 -4.58
N LEU A 5 -1.09 60.62 -3.68
CA LEU A 5 0.05 59.75 -3.98
C LEU A 5 -0.43 58.30 -4.08
N SER A 6 -0.46 57.76 -5.30
CA SER A 6 -0.86 56.37 -5.57
C SER A 6 0.37 55.47 -5.46
N PHE A 7 0.48 54.70 -4.37
CA PHE A 7 1.49 53.66 -4.20
C PHE A 7 1.06 52.39 -4.93
N LEU A 8 1.76 52.05 -6.01
CA LEU A 8 1.68 50.74 -6.68
C LEU A 8 2.49 49.72 -5.88
N LEU A 9 1.80 48.84 -5.15
CA LEU A 9 2.40 47.64 -4.56
C LEU A 9 2.47 46.54 -5.63
N LEU A 10 3.65 46.35 -6.23
CA LEU A 10 3.97 45.12 -6.98
C LEU A 10 4.15 43.97 -5.98
N GLY A 11 3.12 43.13 -5.85
CA GLY A 11 3.22 41.86 -5.12
C GLY A 11 4.02 40.84 -5.94
N PHE A 12 5.24 40.55 -5.50
CA PHE A 12 6.09 39.51 -6.06
C PHE A 12 5.60 38.14 -5.55
N PHE A 13 4.76 37.45 -6.32
CA PHE A 13 4.33 36.09 -6.01
C PHE A 13 5.50 35.12 -6.27
N PHE A 14 6.28 34.81 -5.22
CA PHE A 14 7.16 33.64 -5.23
C PHE A 14 6.30 32.38 -5.12
N THR A 15 5.98 31.76 -6.26
CA THR A 15 5.48 30.38 -6.28
C THR A 15 6.64 29.43 -6.00
N LEU A 16 6.84 29.08 -4.73
CA LEU A 16 7.69 27.95 -4.36
C LEU A 16 6.99 26.67 -4.80
N ALA A 17 7.37 26.17 -5.97
CA ALA A 17 7.04 24.82 -6.40
C ALA A 17 7.78 23.85 -5.45
N ASN A 18 7.10 23.41 -4.40
CA ASN A 18 7.54 22.29 -3.59
C ASN A 18 7.42 21.02 -4.44
N SER A 19 8.45 20.75 -5.23
CA SER A 19 8.60 19.46 -5.88
C SER A 19 8.88 18.42 -4.81
N ILE A 20 7.83 17.71 -4.37
CA ILE A 20 8.00 16.51 -3.54
C ILE A 20 8.59 15.45 -4.46
N HIS A 21 9.91 15.34 -4.47
CA HIS A 21 10.61 14.28 -5.17
C HIS A 21 10.50 12.99 -4.35
N ALA A 22 10.03 11.91 -4.99
CA ALA A 22 10.17 10.58 -4.42
C ALA A 22 11.64 10.32 -4.09
N GLN A 23 11.89 9.63 -2.98
CA GLN A 23 13.25 9.34 -2.54
C GLN A 23 14.01 8.57 -3.64
N GLU A 24 15.22 9.03 -3.94
CA GLU A 24 16.11 8.37 -4.90
C GLU A 24 16.41 6.94 -4.42
N ALA A 25 16.40 5.97 -5.34
CA ALA A 25 16.64 4.57 -5.02
C ALA A 25 18.05 4.40 -4.45
N ARG A 26 18.16 4.16 -3.13
CA ARG A 26 19.44 3.91 -2.46
C ARG A 26 19.64 2.42 -2.24
N LEU A 27 20.90 1.99 -2.09
CA LEU A 27 21.33 0.64 -1.70
C LEU A 27 20.64 0.08 -0.44
N ALA A 28 19.96 0.93 0.35
CA ALA A 28 19.19 0.52 1.53
C ALA A 28 17.76 0.03 1.22
N ASN A 29 17.21 0.25 0.00
CA ASN A 29 15.86 -0.19 -0.40
C ASN A 29 15.89 -1.54 -1.13
N VAL A 30 16.72 -2.47 -0.66
CA VAL A 30 16.82 -3.82 -1.23
C VAL A 30 15.72 -4.69 -0.63
N PRO A 31 14.96 -5.46 -1.44
CA PRO A 31 13.98 -6.42 -0.94
C PRO A 31 14.58 -7.36 0.10
N SER A 32 13.80 -7.67 1.14
CA SER A 32 14.26 -8.59 2.18
C SER A 32 14.38 -10.01 1.62
N LYS A 33 15.48 -10.69 1.91
CA LYS A 33 15.59 -12.12 1.60
C LYS A 33 14.65 -12.91 2.50
N SER A 34 13.89 -13.82 1.89
CA SER A 34 13.00 -14.70 2.62
C SER A 34 13.79 -15.81 3.31
N ASN A 35 13.52 -16.04 4.59
CA ASN A 35 14.05 -17.20 5.31
C ASN A 35 13.19 -18.47 5.11
N SER A 36 12.24 -18.43 4.16
CA SER A 36 11.37 -19.55 3.84
C SER A 36 12.14 -20.65 3.12
N ARG A 37 11.87 -21.92 3.47
CA ARG A 37 12.37 -23.08 2.71
C ARG A 37 11.66 -23.25 1.37
N LYS A 38 10.46 -22.68 1.22
CA LYS A 38 9.72 -22.69 -0.04
C LYS A 38 10.19 -21.53 -0.91
N PRO A 39 10.48 -21.76 -2.19
CA PRO A 39 10.81 -20.69 -3.13
C PRO A 39 9.70 -19.64 -3.20
N ILE A 40 10.09 -18.38 -3.28
CA ILE A 40 9.23 -17.24 -3.55
C ILE A 40 8.85 -17.24 -5.03
N ALA A 41 7.56 -17.06 -5.30
CA ALA A 41 7.02 -16.99 -6.65
C ALA A 41 7.74 -15.90 -7.47
N SER A 42 8.07 -16.22 -8.72
CA SER A 42 8.78 -15.33 -9.64
C SER A 42 8.40 -15.66 -11.09
N GLY A 43 8.83 -14.84 -12.03
CA GLY A 43 8.54 -14.99 -13.46
C GLY A 43 7.63 -13.88 -14.00
N PRO A 44 7.35 -13.90 -15.32
CA PRO A 44 6.68 -12.79 -16.02
C PRO A 44 5.22 -12.53 -15.57
N LEU A 45 4.59 -13.55 -14.98
CA LEU A 45 3.23 -13.46 -14.43
C LEU A 45 3.19 -12.86 -13.02
N VAL A 46 4.33 -12.67 -12.35
CA VAL A 46 4.40 -12.26 -10.95
C VAL A 46 4.85 -10.82 -10.84
N VAL A 47 3.97 -9.96 -10.32
CA VAL A 47 4.32 -8.55 -9.99
C VAL A 47 5.24 -8.51 -8.78
N GLY A 48 4.96 -9.34 -7.77
CA GLY A 48 5.76 -9.42 -6.57
C GLY A 48 5.12 -10.23 -5.46
N VAL A 49 5.96 -10.62 -4.50
CA VAL A 49 5.52 -11.19 -3.22
C VAL A 49 5.87 -10.21 -2.12
N PHE A 50 4.88 -9.80 -1.34
CA PHE A 50 5.02 -8.82 -0.27
C PHE A 50 4.59 -9.42 1.06
N ALA A 51 5.37 -9.22 2.11
CA ALA A 51 5.07 -9.75 3.43
C ALA A 51 5.24 -8.70 4.53
N GLY A 52 4.44 -8.83 5.58
CA GLY A 52 4.47 -7.90 6.71
C GLY A 52 3.71 -8.40 7.91
N ARG A 53 3.81 -7.63 9.00
CA ARG A 53 3.15 -7.91 10.28
C ARG A 53 2.56 -6.62 10.82
N PHE A 54 1.28 -6.65 11.17
CA PHE A 54 0.54 -5.46 11.58
C PHE A 54 -0.54 -5.82 12.62
N PRO A 55 -1.13 -4.83 13.31
CA PRO A 55 -2.16 -5.07 14.32
C PRO A 55 -3.36 -5.80 13.73
N CYS A 56 -3.93 -6.75 14.50
CA CYS A 56 -5.01 -7.60 14.02
C CYS A 56 -6.39 -6.95 14.06
N SER A 57 -6.69 -6.22 15.12
CA SER A 57 -8.04 -5.72 15.44
C SER A 57 -8.67 -4.95 14.27
N GLU A 58 -7.93 -3.99 13.73
CA GLU A 58 -8.41 -3.12 12.67
C GLU A 58 -8.69 -3.87 11.36
N ILE A 59 -7.84 -4.82 10.98
CA ILE A 59 -8.09 -5.58 9.75
C ILE A 59 -9.18 -6.63 9.91
N ALA A 60 -9.34 -7.18 11.13
CA ALA A 60 -10.43 -8.11 11.43
C ALA A 60 -11.78 -7.40 11.30
N LYS A 61 -11.88 -6.15 11.78
CA LYS A 61 -13.06 -5.29 11.60
C LYS A 61 -13.36 -5.04 10.12
N ASP A 62 -12.37 -4.57 9.36
CA ASP A 62 -12.52 -4.31 7.91
C ASP A 62 -13.00 -5.55 7.15
N TRP A 63 -12.51 -6.72 7.52
CA TRP A 63 -12.85 -7.99 6.87
C TRP A 63 -14.07 -8.68 7.46
N LYS A 64 -14.75 -8.05 8.43
CA LYS A 64 -15.90 -8.63 9.13
C LYS A 64 -15.58 -10.01 9.71
N TYR A 65 -14.33 -10.21 10.11
CA TYR A 65 -13.85 -11.43 10.74
C TYR A 65 -14.05 -11.33 12.25
N PRO A 66 -14.53 -12.39 12.93
CA PRO A 66 -14.71 -12.34 14.38
C PRO A 66 -13.35 -12.12 15.05
N GLU A 67 -13.22 -10.99 15.74
CA GLU A 67 -12.03 -10.68 16.53
C GLU A 67 -11.95 -11.67 17.70
N ARG A 68 -10.75 -12.20 17.92
CA ARG A 68 -10.46 -13.05 19.08
C ARG A 68 -9.48 -12.31 19.98
N PRO A 69 -9.63 -12.36 21.32
CA PRO A 69 -8.76 -11.64 22.24
C PRO A 69 -7.27 -11.96 22.06
N GLU A 70 -6.94 -13.16 21.57
CA GLU A 70 -5.56 -13.59 21.37
C GLU A 70 -4.95 -13.08 20.05
N CYS A 71 -5.75 -12.45 19.18
CA CYS A 71 -5.27 -11.90 17.92
C CYS A 71 -4.62 -10.53 18.13
N THR A 72 -3.37 -10.54 18.58
CA THR A 72 -2.58 -9.31 18.74
C THR A 72 -2.02 -8.80 17.42
N LYS A 73 -1.56 -9.71 16.57
CA LYS A 73 -0.96 -9.39 15.27
C LYS A 73 -1.35 -10.37 14.20
N VAL A 74 -1.34 -9.86 12.97
CA VAL A 74 -1.48 -10.64 11.76
C VAL A 74 -0.20 -10.62 10.96
N LYS A 75 0.10 -11.75 10.32
CA LYS A 75 1.19 -11.88 9.37
C LYS A 75 0.59 -12.21 8.01
N TRP A 76 0.90 -11.42 7.00
CA TRP A 76 0.49 -11.69 5.62
C TRP A 76 1.70 -11.92 4.74
N ALA A 77 1.51 -12.75 3.72
CA ALA A 77 2.30 -12.80 2.51
C ALA A 77 1.34 -12.80 1.32
N ILE A 78 1.46 -11.81 0.45
CA ILE A 78 0.59 -11.63 -0.72
C ILE A 78 1.45 -11.77 -1.97
N THR A 79 1.03 -12.64 -2.89
CA THR A 79 1.55 -12.69 -4.25
C THR A 79 0.57 -12.00 -5.18
N PHE A 80 1.05 -11.02 -5.94
CA PHE A 80 0.29 -10.35 -6.99
C PHE A 80 0.64 -10.93 -8.36
N PHE A 81 -0.38 -11.30 -9.11
CA PHE A 81 -0.25 -11.81 -10.48
C PHE A 81 -0.74 -10.80 -11.51
N GLN A 82 -0.15 -10.86 -12.70
CA GLN A 82 -0.52 -10.05 -13.85
C GLN A 82 -0.56 -10.91 -15.11
N ASP A 83 -1.16 -10.38 -16.15
CA ASP A 83 -1.02 -10.92 -17.50
C ASP A 83 0.40 -10.66 -18.02
N SER A 84 1.05 -11.68 -18.61
CA SER A 84 2.47 -11.57 -19.01
C SER A 84 2.72 -10.68 -20.22
N VAL A 85 1.68 -10.32 -20.98
CA VAL A 85 1.80 -9.53 -22.21
C VAL A 85 1.37 -8.09 -21.98
N THR A 86 0.20 -7.91 -21.36
CA THR A 86 -0.42 -6.61 -21.14
C THR A 86 -0.04 -5.98 -19.80
N HIS A 87 0.57 -6.77 -18.90
CA HIS A 87 0.88 -6.37 -17.51
C HIS A 87 -0.35 -5.91 -16.70
N GLN A 88 -1.56 -6.26 -17.15
CA GLN A 88 -2.77 -5.93 -16.41
C GLN A 88 -2.89 -6.80 -15.15
N PRO A 89 -3.39 -6.24 -14.03
CA PRO A 89 -3.73 -6.99 -12.83
C PRO A 89 -4.65 -8.18 -13.13
N THR A 90 -4.35 -9.35 -12.56
CA THR A 90 -5.21 -10.54 -12.67
C THR A 90 -5.72 -10.95 -11.30
N THR A 91 -4.99 -11.85 -10.63
CA THR A 91 -5.36 -12.42 -9.34
C THR A 91 -4.30 -12.17 -8.29
N TYR A 92 -4.65 -12.41 -7.04
CA TYR A 92 -3.70 -12.45 -5.94
C TYR A 92 -3.90 -13.74 -5.14
N HIS A 93 -2.84 -14.12 -4.42
CA HIS A 93 -2.88 -15.19 -3.45
C HIS A 93 -2.32 -14.69 -2.12
N LEU A 94 -3.13 -14.76 -1.06
CA LEU A 94 -2.81 -14.25 0.26
C LEU A 94 -2.77 -15.39 1.27
N LEU A 95 -1.61 -15.56 1.90
CA LEU A 95 -1.43 -16.40 3.08
C LEU A 95 -1.42 -15.52 4.32
N GLY A 96 -2.29 -15.80 5.27
CA GLY A 96 -2.49 -14.95 6.45
C GLY A 96 -2.68 -15.72 7.74
N THR A 97 -2.41 -15.07 8.88
CA THR A 97 -2.71 -15.68 10.19
C THR A 97 -4.14 -15.44 10.69
N LEU A 98 -4.93 -14.62 9.99
CA LEU A 98 -6.38 -14.48 10.26
C LEU A 98 -7.14 -15.77 9.96
N ASN A 99 -6.81 -16.38 8.82
CA ASN A 99 -7.26 -17.70 8.42
C ASN A 99 -6.04 -18.52 7.99
N ARG A 100 -5.58 -19.41 8.87
CA ARG A 100 -4.40 -20.25 8.61
C ARG A 100 -4.74 -21.51 7.81
N GLN A 101 -6.03 -21.84 7.74
CA GLN A 101 -6.55 -23.07 7.17
C GLN A 101 -6.69 -22.97 5.66
N ALA A 102 -6.93 -21.76 5.14
CA ALA A 102 -7.07 -21.51 3.72
C ALA A 102 -6.41 -20.18 3.32
N ALA A 103 -5.73 -20.21 2.17
CA ALA A 103 -5.34 -18.99 1.50
C ALA A 103 -6.58 -18.22 1.02
N ARG A 104 -6.49 -16.89 1.01
CA ARG A 104 -7.47 -16.06 0.31
C ARG A 104 -6.98 -15.79 -1.10
N GLU A 105 -7.83 -16.06 -2.06
CA GLU A 105 -7.60 -15.77 -3.48
C GLU A 105 -8.71 -14.87 -3.99
N GLY A 106 -8.36 -14.02 -4.95
CA GLY A 106 -9.31 -13.06 -5.50
C GLY A 106 -8.70 -12.28 -6.66
N LYS A 107 -9.48 -11.33 -7.18
CA LYS A 107 -9.00 -10.38 -8.18
C LYS A 107 -8.35 -9.20 -7.47
N TRP A 108 -7.42 -8.55 -8.15
CA TRP A 108 -6.95 -7.24 -7.72
C TRP A 108 -6.94 -6.27 -8.88
N SER A 109 -6.93 -4.99 -8.56
CA SER A 109 -6.87 -3.92 -9.55
C SER A 109 -5.99 -2.78 -9.06
N ILE A 110 -5.62 -1.89 -9.97
CA ILE A 110 -4.94 -0.63 -9.65
C ILE A 110 -5.99 0.46 -9.71
N VAL A 111 -6.16 1.18 -8.60
CA VAL A 111 -7.00 2.38 -8.51
C VAL A 111 -6.14 3.60 -8.18
N LYS A 112 -6.68 4.78 -8.47
CA LYS A 112 -6.01 6.05 -8.22
C LYS A 112 -6.45 6.69 -6.92
N GLY A 113 -5.45 7.18 -6.21
CA GLY A 113 -5.60 8.21 -5.22
C GLY A 113 -5.88 7.75 -3.82
N THR A 114 -5.30 8.52 -2.89
CA THR A 114 -5.78 8.66 -1.53
C THR A 114 -6.47 10.02 -1.39
N LYS A 115 -7.04 10.32 -0.21
CA LYS A 115 -7.65 11.64 0.04
C LYS A 115 -6.66 12.81 -0.12
N THR A 116 -5.38 12.59 0.20
CA THR A 116 -4.34 13.63 0.18
C THR A 116 -3.48 13.59 -1.07
N GLU A 117 -3.44 12.45 -1.78
CA GLU A 117 -2.63 12.27 -2.98
C GLU A 117 -3.49 11.61 -4.08
N PRO A 118 -4.22 12.39 -4.90
CA PRO A 118 -5.17 11.86 -5.89
C PRO A 118 -4.53 10.98 -6.99
N GLU A 119 -3.24 11.20 -7.28
CA GLU A 119 -2.52 10.47 -8.32
C GLU A 119 -1.80 9.21 -7.84
N ALA A 120 -1.82 8.97 -6.53
CA ALA A 120 -1.16 7.83 -5.91
C ALA A 120 -1.66 6.50 -6.49
N ILE A 121 -0.75 5.54 -6.65
CA ILE A 121 -1.09 4.19 -7.12
C ILE A 121 -1.53 3.35 -5.91
N VAL A 122 -2.75 2.83 -5.95
CA VAL A 122 -3.31 1.99 -4.88
C VAL A 122 -3.71 0.64 -5.47
N TYR A 123 -3.23 -0.45 -4.88
CA TYR A 123 -3.70 -1.79 -5.20
C TYR A 123 -4.95 -2.09 -4.39
N GLN A 124 -6.00 -2.51 -5.07
CA GLN A 124 -7.28 -2.88 -4.47
C GLN A 124 -7.49 -4.39 -4.60
N LEU A 125 -7.64 -5.08 -3.48
CA LEU A 125 -8.04 -6.50 -3.45
C LEU A 125 -9.56 -6.62 -3.47
N ASP A 126 -10.08 -7.57 -4.25
CA ASP A 126 -11.51 -7.85 -4.41
C ASP A 126 -12.32 -6.58 -4.79
N PRO A 127 -12.04 -5.98 -5.97
CA PRO A 127 -12.71 -4.75 -6.41
C PRO A 127 -14.23 -4.89 -6.56
N ASP A 128 -14.74 -6.11 -6.69
CA ASP A 128 -16.16 -6.47 -6.70
C ASP A 128 -16.81 -6.48 -5.30
N LYS A 129 -16.02 -6.34 -4.23
CA LYS A 129 -16.46 -6.42 -2.82
C LYS A 129 -15.95 -5.23 -2.00
N PRO A 130 -16.39 -3.99 -2.32
CA PRO A 130 -15.84 -2.77 -1.73
C PRO A 130 -15.92 -2.73 -0.20
N ASP A 131 -16.94 -3.35 0.41
CA ASP A 131 -17.15 -3.39 1.86
C ASP A 131 -16.09 -4.17 2.66
N VAL A 132 -15.32 -5.04 1.98
CA VAL A 132 -14.30 -5.91 2.61
C VAL A 132 -12.98 -5.92 1.81
N SER A 133 -12.85 -4.94 0.90
CA SER A 133 -11.70 -4.74 0.05
C SER A 133 -10.50 -4.28 0.87
N VAL A 134 -9.29 -4.62 0.44
CA VAL A 134 -8.07 -4.05 1.02
C VAL A 134 -7.46 -3.08 0.03
N TYR A 135 -7.09 -1.91 0.53
CA TYR A 135 -6.39 -0.89 -0.23
C TYR A 135 -4.93 -0.84 0.24
N LEU A 136 -4.01 -0.94 -0.71
CA LEU A 136 -2.57 -0.93 -0.47
C LEU A 136 -1.95 0.19 -1.28
N LEU A 137 -1.49 1.26 -0.63
CA LEU A 137 -0.73 2.32 -1.30
C LEU A 137 0.63 1.79 -1.74
N LYS A 138 0.95 1.95 -3.02
CA LYS A 138 2.28 1.66 -3.56
C LYS A 138 3.23 2.81 -3.19
N GLY A 139 4.08 2.58 -2.19
CA GLY A 139 5.11 3.54 -1.79
C GLY A 139 6.25 3.61 -2.80
N ASP A 140 6.77 2.44 -3.19
CA ASP A 140 7.72 2.26 -4.28
C ASP A 140 7.52 0.86 -4.90
N ASP A 141 8.53 0.31 -5.58
CA ASP A 141 8.43 -1.05 -6.14
C ASP A 141 8.56 -2.15 -5.08
N ASN A 142 9.04 -1.83 -3.88
CA ASN A 142 9.40 -2.77 -2.82
C ASN A 142 8.55 -2.62 -1.55
N VAL A 143 7.73 -1.58 -1.44
CA VAL A 143 6.97 -1.26 -0.23
C VAL A 143 5.52 -0.94 -0.57
N LEU A 144 4.60 -1.59 0.15
CA LEU A 144 3.17 -1.29 0.16
C LEU A 144 2.73 -0.89 1.56
N PHE A 145 1.86 0.11 1.66
CA PHE A 145 1.25 0.53 2.92
C PHE A 145 -0.23 0.13 2.95
N ILE A 146 -0.66 -0.52 4.02
CA ILE A 146 -2.06 -0.91 4.22
C ILE A 146 -2.85 0.33 4.64
N LEU A 147 -3.91 0.62 3.89
CA LEU A 147 -4.81 1.73 4.15
C LEU A 147 -6.06 1.27 4.90
N ASP A 148 -6.81 2.22 5.45
CA ASP A 148 -8.17 1.99 5.90
C ASP A 148 -9.18 1.95 4.74
N GLN A 149 -10.45 1.65 5.04
CA GLN A 149 -11.54 1.62 4.06
C GLN A 149 -11.80 2.99 3.41
N GLN A 150 -11.32 4.08 3.99
CA GLN A 150 -11.40 5.44 3.44
C GLN A 150 -10.12 5.83 2.68
N ARG A 151 -9.22 4.86 2.41
CA ARG A 151 -7.92 5.04 1.74
C ARG A 151 -7.02 6.05 2.45
N LYS A 152 -7.06 6.10 3.79
CA LYS A 152 -6.10 6.84 4.61
C LYS A 152 -5.01 5.91 5.13
N MET A 153 -3.85 6.50 5.39
CA MET A 153 -2.74 5.82 6.03
C MET A 153 -3.15 5.31 7.41
N ARG A 154 -2.84 4.05 7.69
CA ARG A 154 -2.96 3.50 9.04
C ARG A 154 -1.70 3.81 9.84
N VAL A 155 -1.88 4.11 11.11
CA VAL A 155 -0.80 4.39 12.05
C VAL A 155 -0.57 3.17 12.92
N GLY A 156 0.67 2.69 12.93
CA GLY A 156 1.10 1.59 13.79
C GLY A 156 1.40 2.04 15.22
N ASP A 157 2.10 1.19 15.95
CA ASP A 157 2.62 1.46 17.29
C ASP A 157 4.15 1.26 17.33
N ASP A 158 4.73 1.15 18.52
CA ASP A 158 6.16 0.91 18.74
C ASP A 158 6.63 -0.47 18.28
N TYR A 159 5.71 -1.41 18.08
CA TYR A 159 5.98 -2.82 17.77
C TYR A 159 5.56 -3.24 16.37
N LEU A 160 4.51 -2.64 15.80
CA LEU A 160 3.87 -3.05 14.56
C LEU A 160 3.56 -1.84 13.67
N SER A 161 3.85 -1.98 12.38
CA SER A 161 3.50 -1.00 11.35
C SER A 161 2.57 -1.62 10.30
N TYR A 162 1.85 -0.79 9.54
CA TYR A 162 0.97 -1.23 8.46
C TYR A 162 1.70 -1.29 7.12
N THR A 163 2.85 -1.98 7.10
CA THR A 163 3.74 -2.05 5.93
C THR A 163 3.93 -3.49 5.47
N LEU A 164 3.89 -3.71 4.15
CA LEU A 164 4.28 -4.95 3.49
C LEU A 164 5.53 -4.68 2.65
N ASN A 165 6.59 -5.44 2.88
CA ASN A 165 7.84 -5.32 2.14
C ASN A 165 7.95 -6.45 1.12
N ARG A 166 8.50 -6.15 -0.06
CA ARG A 166 8.82 -7.15 -1.06
C ARG A 166 9.83 -8.13 -0.46
N ILE A 167 9.55 -9.41 -0.69
CA ILE A 167 10.46 -10.50 -0.35
C ILE A 167 10.96 -11.18 -1.61
N VAL A 168 12.20 -11.63 -1.56
CA VAL A 168 12.88 -12.36 -2.64
C VAL A 168 13.50 -13.64 -2.09
N ASN A 169 13.94 -14.54 -2.97
CA ASN A 169 14.72 -15.72 -2.58
C ASN A 169 16.08 -15.36 -1.98
#